data_AF-A0A561B3Y0-F1
#
_entry.id   AF-A0A561B3Y0-F1
#
_cell.length_a   1.000
_cell.length_b   1.000
_cell.length_c   1.000
_cell.angle_alpha   90.00
_cell.angle_beta   90.00
_cell.angle_gamma   90.00
#
_symmetry.space_group_name_H-M   'P 1'
#
loop_
_entity.id
_entity.type
_entity.pdbx_description
1 polymer ?
#
loop_
_entity_poly.entity_id
_entity_poly.type
_entity_poly.pdbx_seq_one_letter_code
_entity_poly.pdbx_strand_id
1 'polypeptide(L)'
;MQALEVLRNGQPLVVAGTEDAVLLSFSVHMSIDGEHPATLDMRGMRDLGNGRQAHLEWIQELPLGVGDEICVTLLEVEEVTPPAEDIASDSDEHIAAHAAYESQLASGLPVPRALERKQPDASLEILVGDAPVVATFDGGRELVTMRVDWNRWRPERCRLSLRSFSVKEGLAREEGKDWLTASAARDQVVLVRLGPGHA
;
A
#
# COMPACT_ATOMS: atom_id res chain seq x y z
N MET A 1 -18.86 13.40 3.25
CA MET A 1 -18.73 11.93 3.07
C MET A 1 -17.34 11.55 3.51
N GLN A 2 -17.18 10.44 4.22
CA GLN A 2 -15.86 10.03 4.68
C GLN A 2 -15.01 9.53 3.49
N ALA A 3 -13.73 9.87 3.49
CA ALA A 3 -12.78 9.50 2.46
C ALA A 3 -11.36 9.36 3.02
N LEU A 4 -10.55 8.54 2.34
CA LEU A 4 -9.10 8.50 2.54
C LEU A 4 -8.45 9.45 1.52
N GLU A 5 -7.94 10.58 2.00
CA GLU A 5 -7.19 11.54 1.20
C GLU A 5 -5.71 11.16 1.19
N VAL A 6 -5.11 11.21 0.00
CA VAL A 6 -3.68 11.02 -0.22
C VAL A 6 -3.11 12.25 -0.93
N LEU A 7 -2.14 12.89 -0.29
CA LEU A 7 -1.40 14.02 -0.85
C LEU A 7 0.05 13.61 -1.10
N ARG A 8 0.65 14.10 -2.20
CA ARG A 8 2.10 14.04 -2.45
C ARG A 8 2.66 15.44 -2.46
N ASN A 9 3.64 15.71 -1.60
CA ASN A 9 4.30 17.02 -1.48
C ASN A 9 3.26 18.16 -1.33
N GLY A 10 2.19 17.90 -0.56
CA GLY A 10 1.07 18.81 -0.34
C GLY A 10 0.07 18.95 -1.50
N GLN A 11 0.25 18.25 -2.62
CA GLN A 11 -0.69 18.24 -3.74
C GLN A 11 -1.62 17.02 -3.67
N PRO A 12 -2.94 17.17 -3.88
CA PRO A 12 -3.85 16.04 -3.95
C PRO A 12 -3.49 15.05 -5.05
N LEU A 13 -3.34 13.78 -4.67
CA LEU A 13 -3.24 12.66 -5.63
C LEU A 13 -4.60 12.00 -5.81
N VAL A 14 -5.27 11.65 -4.71
CA VAL A 14 -6.54 10.92 -4.74
C VAL A 14 -7.31 11.13 -3.43
N VAL A 15 -8.63 11.17 -3.55
CA VAL A 15 -9.58 11.19 -2.43
C VAL A 15 -10.55 10.03 -2.60
N ALA A 16 -10.28 8.89 -1.97
CA ALA A 16 -11.12 7.70 -2.14
C ALA A 16 -12.25 7.65 -1.12
N GLY A 17 -13.50 7.71 -1.61
CA GLY A 17 -14.71 7.68 -0.79
C GLY A 17 -14.96 6.33 -0.11
N THR A 18 -15.53 6.37 1.09
CA THR A 18 -15.83 5.16 1.88
C THR A 18 -17.28 4.67 1.77
N GLU A 19 -18.17 5.41 1.10
CA GLU A 19 -19.63 5.19 1.14
C GLU A 19 -20.04 3.75 0.79
N ASP A 20 -19.56 3.26 -0.35
CA ASP A 20 -19.82 1.89 -0.81
C ASP A 20 -18.60 0.96 -0.62
N ALA A 21 -17.54 1.45 0.03
CA ALA A 21 -16.30 0.70 0.19
C ALA A 21 -16.40 -0.33 1.33
N VAL A 22 -15.92 -1.53 1.07
CA VAL A 22 -15.64 -2.55 2.09
C VAL A 22 -14.24 -2.35 2.68
N LEU A 23 -13.28 -2.03 1.82
CA LEU A 23 -11.86 -1.87 2.13
C LEU A 23 -11.27 -0.79 1.20
N LEU A 24 -10.43 0.07 1.76
CA LEU A 24 -9.49 0.91 1.02
C LEU A 24 -8.09 0.59 1.52
N SER A 25 -7.14 0.44 0.61
CA SER A 25 -5.74 0.13 0.90
C SER A 25 -4.85 1.06 0.13
N PHE A 26 -4.02 1.78 0.86
CA PHE A 26 -2.92 2.56 0.33
C PHE A 26 -1.61 1.87 0.70
N SER A 27 -0.69 1.72 -0.24
CA SER A 27 0.59 1.06 0.02
C SER A 27 1.76 1.85 -0.57
N VAL A 28 2.90 1.78 0.12
CA VAL A 28 4.20 2.20 -0.40
C VAL A 28 5.15 1.02 -0.31
N HIS A 29 5.80 0.71 -1.43
CA HIS A 29 6.69 -0.44 -1.58
C HIS A 29 8.08 0.01 -1.96
N MET A 30 9.09 -0.50 -1.26
CA MET A 30 10.50 -0.33 -1.63
C MET A 30 11.11 -1.68 -1.91
N SER A 31 11.93 -1.73 -2.96
CA SER A 31 12.78 -2.87 -3.27
C SER A 31 14.22 -2.43 -3.43
N ILE A 32 15.15 -3.23 -2.91
CA ILE A 32 16.58 -2.93 -2.99
C ILE A 32 17.12 -2.90 -4.43
N ASP A 33 16.43 -3.56 -5.37
CA ASP A 33 16.72 -3.60 -6.81
C ASP A 33 15.76 -2.74 -7.66
N GLY A 34 14.89 -1.99 -7.00
CA GLY A 34 13.90 -1.14 -7.64
C GLY A 34 14.55 -0.10 -8.55
N GLU A 35 13.95 0.13 -9.72
CA GLU A 35 14.33 1.24 -10.60
C GLU A 35 14.11 2.59 -9.91
N HIS A 36 13.06 2.67 -9.10
CA HIS A 36 12.72 3.81 -8.26
C HIS A 36 12.89 3.46 -6.77
N PRO A 37 13.22 4.44 -5.91
CA PRO A 37 13.34 4.22 -4.46
C PRO A 37 12.11 3.56 -3.84
N ALA A 38 10.92 3.98 -4.28
CA ALA A 38 9.69 3.33 -3.93
C ALA A 38 8.65 3.44 -5.05
N THR A 39 7.61 2.64 -4.95
CA THR A 39 6.37 2.77 -5.69
C THR A 39 5.19 2.88 -4.74
N LEU A 40 4.12 3.49 -5.21
CA LEU A 40 2.90 3.73 -4.46
C LEU A 40 1.70 3.19 -5.24
N ASP A 41 0.79 2.52 -4.57
CA ASP A 41 -0.48 2.08 -5.13
C ASP A 41 -1.65 2.39 -4.18
N MET A 42 -2.83 2.50 -4.77
CA MET A 42 -4.07 2.67 -4.03
C MET A 42 -5.20 1.89 -4.68
N ARG A 43 -5.75 0.98 -3.89
CA ARG A 43 -6.78 0.02 -4.30
C ARG A 43 -7.88 -0.07 -3.26
N GLY A 44 -8.97 -0.71 -3.64
CA GLY A 44 -10.09 -0.93 -2.74
C GLY A 44 -11.01 -2.03 -3.20
N MET A 45 -12.05 -2.23 -2.41
CA MET A 45 -13.12 -3.17 -2.71
C MET A 45 -14.45 -2.49 -2.41
N ARG A 46 -15.38 -2.55 -3.36
CA ARG A 46 -16.73 -2.00 -3.25
C ARG A 46 -17.75 -3.11 -3.01
N ASP A 47 -18.79 -2.82 -2.23
CA ASP A 47 -19.98 -3.66 -2.13
C ASP A 47 -20.95 -3.26 -3.25
N LEU A 48 -21.28 -4.20 -4.14
CA LEU A 48 -22.27 -3.99 -5.21
C LEU A 48 -23.69 -4.42 -4.78
N GLY A 49 -23.85 -4.86 -3.54
CA GLY A 49 -25.09 -5.45 -3.03
C GLY A 49 -25.26 -6.91 -3.43
N ASN A 50 -26.23 -7.60 -2.80
CA ASN A 50 -26.54 -9.01 -3.05
C ASN A 50 -25.33 -9.96 -2.96
N GLY A 51 -24.34 -9.63 -2.12
CA GLY A 51 -23.12 -10.41 -1.95
C GLY A 51 -22.11 -10.26 -3.09
N ARG A 52 -22.30 -9.30 -4.00
CA ARG A 52 -21.38 -9.00 -5.11
C ARG A 52 -20.39 -7.91 -4.71
N GLN A 53 -19.20 -7.94 -5.28
CA GLN A 53 -18.14 -6.99 -5.00
C GLN A 53 -17.46 -6.51 -6.28
N ALA A 54 -16.77 -5.38 -6.22
CA ALA A 54 -15.88 -4.92 -7.27
C ALA A 54 -14.50 -4.59 -6.70
N HIS A 55 -13.46 -4.87 -7.48
CA HIS A 55 -12.12 -4.37 -7.23
C HIS A 55 -12.01 -2.95 -7.78
N LEU A 56 -11.51 -2.04 -6.96
CA LEU A 56 -11.29 -0.64 -7.32
C LEU A 56 -9.79 -0.36 -7.37
N GLU A 57 -9.35 0.38 -8.38
CA GLU A 57 -7.98 0.89 -8.46
C GLU A 57 -7.97 2.37 -8.79
N TRP A 58 -7.30 3.18 -7.96
CA TRP A 58 -7.07 4.60 -8.22
C TRP A 58 -5.65 4.86 -8.71
N ILE A 59 -4.68 4.14 -8.14
CA ILE A 59 -3.28 4.23 -8.50
C ILE A 59 -2.75 2.81 -8.62
N GLN A 60 -2.34 2.42 -9.83
CA GLN A 60 -1.77 1.11 -10.10
C GLN A 60 -0.35 0.99 -9.56
N GLU A 61 0.52 1.92 -9.99
CA GLU A 61 1.91 2.01 -9.59
C GLU A 61 2.42 3.42 -9.92
N LEU A 62 2.70 4.22 -8.90
CA LEU A 62 3.27 5.56 -9.03
C LEU A 62 4.70 5.57 -8.51
N PRO A 63 5.71 5.84 -9.37
CA PRO A 63 7.09 6.02 -8.95
C PRO A 63 7.27 7.18 -7.96
N LEU A 64 8.02 6.92 -6.89
CA LEU A 64 8.41 7.90 -5.89
C LEU A 64 9.93 8.04 -5.82
N GLY A 65 10.39 9.28 -5.58
CA GLY A 65 11.79 9.64 -5.42
C GLY A 65 12.15 9.97 -3.98
N VAL A 66 13.45 9.96 -3.68
CA VAL A 66 13.97 10.46 -2.40
C VAL A 66 13.53 11.91 -2.19
N GLY A 67 13.05 12.22 -0.99
CA GLY A 67 12.51 13.52 -0.63
C GLY A 67 11.01 13.69 -0.89
N ASP A 68 10.34 12.72 -1.54
CA ASP A 68 8.88 12.74 -1.61
C ASP A 68 8.27 12.54 -0.21
N GLU A 69 7.25 13.35 0.06
CA GLU A 69 6.40 13.27 1.25
C GLU A 69 4.99 12.85 0.82
N ILE A 70 4.47 11.80 1.44
CA ILE A 70 3.09 11.36 1.26
C ILE A 70 2.32 11.56 2.56
N CYS A 71 1.22 12.29 2.51
CA CYS A 71 0.29 12.44 3.63
C CYS A 71 -0.95 11.61 3.34
N VAL A 72 -1.35 10.77 4.30
CA VAL A 72 -2.59 9.99 4.24
C VAL A 72 -3.46 10.37 5.42
N THR A 73 -4.70 10.76 5.16
CA THR A 73 -5.63 11.21 6.21
C THR A 73 -7.04 10.68 5.94
N LEU A 74 -7.69 10.16 6.99
CA LEU A 74 -9.12 9.83 6.95
C LEU A 74 -9.92 11.05 7.38
N LEU A 75 -10.75 11.60 6.50
CA LEU A 75 -11.46 12.86 6.73
C LEU A 75 -12.84 12.89 6.06
N GLU A 76 -13.60 13.95 6.30
CA GLU A 76 -14.88 14.21 5.62
C GLU A 76 -14.67 15.18 4.45
N VAL A 77 -15.12 14.79 3.26
CA VAL A 77 -15.06 15.59 2.02
C VAL A 77 -16.44 15.82 1.40
N GLU A 78 -16.53 16.82 0.54
CA GLU A 78 -17.69 17.05 -0.32
C GLU A 78 -17.64 16.21 -1.60
N GLU A 79 -16.45 16.01 -2.17
CA GLU A 79 -16.23 15.30 -3.43
C GLU A 79 -15.12 14.26 -3.30
N VAL A 80 -15.23 13.19 -4.08
CA VAL A 80 -14.29 12.08 -4.12
C VAL A 80 -13.77 11.86 -5.53
N THR A 81 -12.55 11.36 -5.65
CA THR A 81 -11.96 10.93 -6.91
C THR A 81 -12.56 9.59 -7.32
N PRO A 82 -13.15 9.45 -8.52
CA PRO A 82 -13.56 8.14 -9.02
C PRO A 82 -12.34 7.25 -9.27
N PRO A 83 -12.47 5.92 -9.08
CA PRO A 83 -11.37 5.00 -9.40
C PRO A 83 -11.11 4.98 -10.92
N ALA A 84 -9.86 4.73 -11.29
CA ALA A 84 -9.46 4.54 -12.69
C ALA A 84 -10.00 3.19 -13.23
N GLU A 85 -10.06 2.18 -12.36
CA GLU A 85 -10.68 0.88 -12.66
C GLU A 85 -11.75 0.52 -11.61
N ASP A 86 -12.90 0.02 -12.08
CA ASP A 86 -13.98 -0.53 -11.26
C ASP A 86 -14.43 -1.85 -11.90
N ILE A 87 -13.83 -2.95 -11.45
CA ILE A 87 -13.99 -4.28 -12.06
C ILE A 87 -14.79 -5.17 -11.12
N ALA A 88 -16.02 -5.51 -11.52
CA ALA A 88 -16.85 -6.46 -10.78
C ALA A 88 -16.16 -7.82 -10.68
N SER A 89 -16.15 -8.42 -9.48
CA SER A 89 -15.48 -9.68 -9.20
C SER A 89 -16.10 -10.88 -9.91
N ASP A 90 -17.32 -10.73 -10.43
CA ASP A 90 -18.04 -11.73 -11.21
C ASP A 90 -18.02 -11.44 -12.73
N SER A 91 -17.23 -10.47 -13.16
CA SER A 91 -17.02 -10.19 -14.59
C SER A 91 -16.18 -11.29 -15.25
N ASP A 92 -16.41 -11.53 -16.54
CA ASP A 92 -15.61 -12.49 -17.32
C ASP A 92 -14.11 -12.14 -17.30
N GLU A 93 -13.80 -10.85 -17.28
CA GLU A 93 -12.43 -10.33 -17.16
C GLU A 93 -11.78 -10.76 -15.85
N HIS A 94 -12.47 -10.55 -14.71
CA HIS A 94 -11.96 -10.94 -13.40
C HIS A 94 -11.79 -12.45 -13.29
N ILE A 95 -12.77 -13.23 -13.78
CA ILE A 95 -12.73 -14.69 -13.77
C ILE A 95 -11.55 -15.20 -14.60
N ALA A 96 -11.33 -14.63 -15.79
CA ALA A 96 -10.20 -15.00 -16.64
C ALA A 96 -8.86 -14.66 -16.00
N ALA A 97 -8.72 -13.47 -15.40
CA ALA A 97 -7.52 -13.06 -14.70
C ALA A 97 -7.21 -13.98 -13.49
N HIS A 98 -8.24 -14.32 -12.71
CA HIS A 98 -8.11 -15.24 -11.57
C HIS A 98 -7.67 -16.64 -12.03
N ALA A 99 -8.29 -17.18 -13.08
CA ALA A 99 -7.92 -18.47 -13.65
C ALA A 99 -6.47 -18.50 -14.16
N ALA A 100 -6.02 -17.41 -14.80
CA ALA A 100 -4.64 -17.27 -15.26
C ALA A 100 -3.65 -17.26 -14.08
N TYR A 101 -3.98 -16.52 -13.01
CA TYR A 101 -3.18 -16.46 -11.80
C TYR A 101 -3.10 -17.82 -11.08
N GLU A 102 -4.21 -18.54 -10.95
CA GLU A 102 -4.22 -19.90 -10.39
C GLU A 102 -3.37 -20.87 -11.21
N SER A 103 -3.43 -20.78 -12.54
CA SER A 103 -2.59 -21.58 -13.43
C SER A 103 -1.09 -21.27 -13.22
N GLN A 104 -0.74 -20.01 -13.05
CA GLN A 104 0.63 -19.59 -12.75
C GLN A 104 1.10 -20.13 -11.39
N LEU A 105 0.26 -20.08 -10.35
CA LEU A 105 0.59 -20.66 -9.04
C LEU A 105 0.79 -22.18 -9.12
N ALA A 106 -0.03 -22.89 -9.90
CA ALA A 106 0.09 -24.32 -10.12
C ALA A 106 1.36 -24.70 -10.91
N SER A 107 1.91 -23.79 -11.71
CA SER A 107 3.16 -23.99 -12.46
C SER A 107 4.42 -23.96 -11.58
N GLY A 108 4.27 -23.62 -10.29
CA GLY A 108 5.32 -23.57 -9.29
C GLY A 108 5.54 -22.16 -8.76
N LEU A 109 5.94 -22.06 -7.48
CA LEU A 109 6.29 -20.78 -6.89
C LEU A 109 7.55 -20.21 -7.56
N PRO A 110 7.67 -18.87 -7.67
CA PRO A 110 8.90 -18.23 -8.11
C PRO A 110 10.07 -18.72 -7.25
N VAL A 111 11.17 -19.11 -7.89
CA VAL A 111 12.42 -19.44 -7.18
C VAL A 111 13.03 -18.12 -6.68
N PRO A 112 13.42 -18.02 -5.39
CA PRO A 112 14.11 -16.83 -4.88
C PRO A 112 15.34 -16.54 -5.74
N ARG A 113 15.44 -15.31 -6.26
CA ARG A 113 16.62 -14.84 -6.99
C ARG A 113 17.34 -13.80 -6.13
N ALA A 114 18.67 -13.81 -6.18
CA ALA A 114 19.44 -12.74 -5.58
C ALA A 114 19.13 -11.43 -6.32
N LEU A 115 18.77 -10.40 -5.57
CA LEU A 115 18.45 -9.09 -6.12
C LEU A 115 19.72 -8.23 -6.22
N GLU A 116 19.83 -7.46 -7.31
CA GLU A 116 20.91 -6.48 -7.46
C GLU A 116 20.69 -5.32 -6.51
N ARG A 117 21.71 -4.94 -5.73
CA ARG A 117 21.57 -3.86 -4.73
C ARG A 117 21.73 -2.49 -5.40
N LYS A 118 20.69 -2.00 -6.07
CA LYS A 118 20.68 -0.69 -6.72
C LYS A 118 20.49 0.45 -5.74
N GLN A 119 19.67 0.25 -4.71
CA GLN A 119 19.32 1.28 -3.72
C GLN A 119 19.49 0.77 -2.29
N PRO A 120 20.70 0.32 -1.91
CA PRO A 120 20.94 -0.37 -0.64
C PRO A 120 20.66 0.49 0.59
N ASP A 121 20.70 1.80 0.42
CA ASP A 121 20.58 2.74 1.51
C ASP A 121 19.13 3.23 1.67
N ALA A 122 18.28 3.22 0.63
CA ALA A 122 16.97 3.85 0.70
C ALA A 122 16.14 3.45 1.95
N SER A 123 15.47 4.43 2.56
CA SER A 123 14.69 4.24 3.80
C SER A 123 13.28 4.78 3.70
N LEU A 124 12.35 4.16 4.45
CA LEU A 124 10.97 4.60 4.59
C LEU A 124 10.74 5.12 6.01
N GLU A 125 10.51 6.41 6.15
CA GLU A 125 10.08 7.02 7.42
C GLU A 125 8.56 7.08 7.45
N ILE A 126 7.96 6.69 8.57
CA ILE A 126 6.54 6.92 8.89
C ILE A 126 6.43 7.70 10.20
N LEU A 127 5.58 8.71 10.20
CA LEU A 127 5.22 9.49 11.37
C LEU A 127 3.71 9.41 11.58
N VAL A 128 3.33 8.80 12.70
CA VAL A 128 1.95 8.76 13.22
C VAL A 128 2.01 9.06 14.72
N GLY A 129 1.62 10.26 15.12
CA GLY A 129 1.85 10.78 16.47
C GLY A 129 3.21 11.45 16.61
N ASP A 130 3.91 11.22 17.72
CA ASP A 130 5.01 12.10 18.15
C ASP A 130 6.41 11.67 17.70
N ALA A 131 6.62 10.40 17.37
CA ALA A 131 7.94 9.87 17.04
C ALA A 131 7.96 9.14 15.69
N PRO A 132 8.91 9.47 14.79
CA PRO A 132 9.03 8.77 13.51
C PRO A 132 9.62 7.37 13.69
N VAL A 133 9.18 6.44 12.84
CA VAL A 133 9.75 5.11 12.68
C VAL A 133 10.39 5.02 11.31
N VAL A 134 11.65 4.62 11.24
CA VAL A 134 12.41 4.51 9.99
C VAL A 134 12.70 3.04 9.71
N ALA A 135 12.18 2.52 8.60
CA ALA A 135 12.49 1.19 8.10
C ALA A 135 13.55 1.24 7.00
N THR A 136 14.42 0.23 6.99
CA THR A 136 15.51 0.04 6.04
C THR A 136 15.63 -1.43 5.64
N PHE A 137 16.55 -1.74 4.74
CA PHE A 137 16.92 -3.09 4.32
C PHE A 137 17.79 -3.87 5.34
N ASP A 138 17.64 -3.56 6.64
CA ASP A 138 18.43 -4.14 7.74
C ASP A 138 18.23 -5.66 7.89
N GLY A 139 19.31 -6.35 8.24
CA GLY A 139 19.33 -7.81 8.44
C GLY A 139 19.26 -8.62 7.14
N GLY A 140 19.69 -8.05 6.01
CA GLY A 140 19.71 -8.75 4.72
C GLY A 140 18.35 -8.83 4.02
N ARG A 141 17.41 -7.96 4.40
CA ARG A 141 16.08 -7.88 3.77
C ARG A 141 16.15 -7.07 2.50
N GLU A 142 15.30 -7.41 1.55
CA GLU A 142 15.31 -6.75 0.24
C GLU A 142 14.07 -5.92 -0.05
N LEU A 143 13.02 -6.07 0.77
CA LEU A 143 11.73 -5.44 0.55
C LEU A 143 11.28 -4.70 1.81
N VAL A 144 10.68 -3.51 1.65
CA VAL A 144 9.99 -2.77 2.69
C VAL A 144 8.61 -2.41 2.18
N THR A 145 7.57 -2.64 2.98
CA THR A 145 6.19 -2.33 2.64
C THR A 145 5.53 -1.59 3.79
N MET A 146 4.93 -0.44 3.47
CA MET A 146 4.03 0.29 4.35
C MET A 146 2.62 0.21 3.81
N ARG A 147 1.64 0.00 4.69
CA ARG A 147 0.21 -0.01 4.34
C ARG A 147 -0.60 0.85 5.28
N VAL A 148 -1.60 1.52 4.70
CA VAL A 148 -2.70 2.18 5.39
C VAL A 148 -4.01 1.56 4.90
N ASP A 149 -4.65 0.79 5.77
CA ASP A 149 -5.91 0.09 5.45
C ASP A 149 -7.08 0.71 6.23
N TRP A 150 -8.12 1.15 5.51
CA TRP A 150 -9.43 1.49 6.08
C TRP A 150 -10.43 0.40 5.75
N ASN A 151 -11.32 0.04 6.68
CA ASN A 151 -12.41 -0.90 6.39
C ASN A 151 -13.70 -0.53 7.09
N ARG A 152 -14.83 -0.94 6.51
CA ARG A 152 -16.17 -0.59 7.01
C ARG A 152 -16.51 -1.09 8.41
N TRP A 153 -15.77 -2.07 8.93
CA TRP A 153 -16.02 -2.62 10.28
C TRP A 153 -15.39 -1.76 11.39
N ARG A 154 -14.42 -0.91 11.04
CA ARG A 154 -13.76 0.05 11.94
C ARG A 154 -13.65 1.41 11.23
N PRO A 155 -14.79 2.03 10.86
CA PRO A 155 -14.81 3.22 10.02
C PRO A 155 -14.19 4.46 10.68
N GLU A 156 -13.97 4.42 12.00
CA GLU A 156 -13.40 5.53 12.77
C GLU A 156 -11.88 5.70 12.61
N ARG A 157 -11.19 4.73 11.97
CA ARG A 157 -9.72 4.67 11.95
C ARG A 157 -9.15 3.91 10.77
N CYS A 158 -7.88 4.16 10.48
CA CYS A 158 -7.06 3.35 9.59
C CYS A 158 -6.10 2.47 10.39
N ARG A 159 -5.83 1.26 9.91
CA ARG A 159 -4.75 0.40 10.40
C ARG A 159 -3.48 0.71 9.62
N LEU A 160 -2.36 0.79 10.33
CA LEU A 160 -1.04 1.02 9.77
C LEU A 160 -0.15 -0.19 9.99
N SER A 161 0.63 -0.54 8.98
CA SER A 161 1.71 -1.52 9.14
C SER A 161 2.94 -1.08 8.35
N LEU A 162 4.12 -1.25 8.94
CA LEU A 162 5.41 -1.06 8.28
C LEU A 162 6.26 -2.30 8.53
N ARG A 163 6.61 -3.00 7.46
CA ARG A 163 7.34 -4.27 7.52
C ARG A 163 8.47 -4.29 6.53
N SER A 164 9.51 -5.05 6.85
CA SER A 164 10.55 -5.43 5.90
C SER A 164 10.73 -6.94 5.89
N PHE A 165 11.02 -7.51 4.74
CA PHE A 165 11.21 -8.94 4.58
C PHE A 165 12.17 -9.21 3.42
N SER A 166 12.77 -10.40 3.45
CA SER A 166 13.52 -10.93 2.33
C SER A 166 12.60 -11.55 1.29
N VAL A 167 13.08 -11.70 0.05
CA VAL A 167 12.35 -12.42 -1.01
C VAL A 167 11.99 -13.84 -0.55
N LYS A 168 12.91 -14.49 0.18
CA LYS A 168 12.70 -15.82 0.75
C LYS A 168 11.58 -15.81 1.80
N GLU A 169 11.61 -14.89 2.75
CA GLU A 169 10.56 -14.74 3.78
C GLU A 169 9.20 -14.46 3.12
N GLY A 170 9.14 -13.57 2.12
CA GLY A 170 7.91 -13.23 1.40
C GLY A 170 7.30 -14.43 0.66
N LEU A 171 8.12 -15.22 -0.04
CA LEU A 171 7.68 -16.43 -0.73
C LEU A 171 7.23 -17.54 0.25
N ALA A 172 7.88 -17.63 1.42
CA ALA A 172 7.52 -18.56 2.48
C ALA A 172 6.33 -18.08 3.35
N ARG A 173 5.83 -16.86 3.12
CA ARG A 173 4.80 -16.19 3.94
C ARG A 173 5.20 -16.05 5.41
N GLU A 174 6.50 -15.87 5.67
CA GLU A 174 7.03 -15.57 6.99
C GLU A 174 6.81 -14.09 7.33
N GLU A 175 6.64 -13.77 8.61
CA GLU A 175 6.17 -12.43 9.03
C GLU A 175 7.21 -11.30 8.89
N GLY A 176 8.45 -11.61 8.49
CA GLY A 176 9.52 -10.62 8.34
C GLY A 176 9.81 -9.85 9.64
N LYS A 177 10.34 -8.63 9.52
CA LYS A 177 10.50 -7.68 10.64
C LYS A 177 9.34 -6.70 10.63
N ASP A 178 8.61 -6.64 11.75
CA ASP A 178 7.59 -5.63 12.04
C ASP A 178 8.26 -4.40 12.66
N TRP A 179 8.22 -3.27 11.95
CA TRP A 179 8.73 -1.99 12.45
C TRP A 179 7.65 -1.20 13.17
N LEU A 180 6.41 -1.29 12.66
CA LEU A 180 5.25 -0.61 13.22
C LEU A 180 3.99 -1.41 12.94
N THR A 181 3.18 -1.61 13.98
CA THR A 181 1.75 -1.91 13.88
C THR A 181 1.01 -0.86 14.70
N ALA A 182 0.19 -0.03 14.04
CA ALA A 182 -0.50 1.09 14.69
C ALA A 182 -1.88 1.35 14.08
N SER A 183 -2.56 2.38 14.59
CA SER A 183 -3.77 2.91 13.98
C SER A 183 -3.76 4.44 13.99
N ALA A 184 -4.28 5.05 12.94
CA ALA A 184 -4.55 6.49 12.89
C ALA A 184 -6.06 6.73 13.03
N ALA A 185 -6.45 7.62 13.94
CA ALA A 185 -7.84 8.05 14.05
C ALA A 185 -8.24 8.95 12.87
N ARG A 186 -9.55 9.22 12.74
CA ARG A 186 -10.01 10.29 11.85
C ARG A 186 -9.29 11.61 12.15
N ASP A 187 -9.04 12.38 11.11
CA ASP A 187 -8.37 13.68 11.13
C ASP A 187 -6.89 13.63 11.59
N GLN A 188 -6.35 12.44 11.88
CA GLN A 188 -4.94 12.24 12.18
C GLN A 188 -4.15 11.99 10.89
N VAL A 189 -3.19 12.86 10.62
CA VAL A 189 -2.30 12.73 9.46
C VAL A 189 -1.28 11.63 9.69
N VAL A 190 -1.14 10.74 8.72
CA VAL A 190 -0.02 9.80 8.60
C VAL A 190 0.93 10.34 7.56
N LEU A 191 2.13 10.71 7.99
CA LEU A 191 3.16 11.22 7.09
C LEU A 191 4.16 10.12 6.77
N VAL A 192 4.50 9.99 5.50
CA VAL A 192 5.45 9.00 4.98
C VAL A 192 6.50 9.76 4.18
N ARG A 193 7.77 9.53 4.47
CA ARG A 193 8.89 10.17 3.75
C ARG A 193 9.85 9.16 3.19
N LEU A 194 10.32 9.43 1.97
CA LEU A 194 11.41 8.66 1.37
C LEU A 194 12.75 9.33 1.67
N GLY A 195 13.59 8.64 2.44
CA GLY A 195 14.91 9.13 2.83
C GLY A 195 16.04 8.49 2.02
N PRO A 196 17.18 9.20 1.85
CA PRO A 196 18.43 8.52 1.59
C PRO A 196 18.81 7.74 2.85
N GLY A 197 19.39 6.54 2.71
CA GLY A 197 19.75 5.76 3.88
C GLY A 197 20.66 6.46 4.84
N HIS A 198 20.39 6.25 6.12
CA HIS A 198 21.33 6.58 7.17
C HIS A 198 22.47 5.55 7.13
N ALA A 199 23.61 5.97 6.58
CA ALA A 199 24.89 5.28 6.71
C ALA A 199 25.41 5.35 8.15
#